data_AF-A0A948MJX2-F1
#
_entry.id   AF-A0A948MJX2-F1
#
_cell.length_a   1.000
_cell.length_b   1.000
_cell.length_c   1.000
_cell.angle_alpha   90.00
_cell.angle_beta   90.00
_cell.angle_gamma   90.00
#
_symmetry.space_group_name_H-M   'P 1'
#
loop_
_entity.id
_entity.type
_entity.pdbx_description
1 polymer ?
#
loop_
_entity_poly.entity_id
_entity_poly.type
_entity_poly.pdbx_seq_one_letter_code
_entity_poly.pdbx_strand_id
1 'polypeptide(L)'
;MFASSLMLMLLPAIAFDSAAVAIENGLQQCVQINKSDIVQRNNITLLDADISVLQAIGYCGCKSAVASYHLYNKEQHLRSEAITLKSSNTYSFVLAVDDKAPISESLRLQLSCAGD
;
A
#
# COMPACT_ATOMS: atom_id res chain seq x y z
N MET A 1 23.52 20.90 52.41
CA MET A 1 22.59 21.21 51.28
C MET A 1 22.94 20.24 50.17
N PHE A 2 22.19 19.14 50.04
CA PHE A 2 22.46 18.11 49.04
C PHE A 2 21.66 18.44 47.78
N ALA A 3 22.34 18.83 46.70
CA ALA A 3 21.74 19.03 45.39
C ALA A 3 21.42 17.65 44.80
N SER A 4 20.14 17.29 44.76
CA SER A 4 19.66 16.08 44.09
C SER A 4 19.48 16.36 42.61
N SER A 5 20.36 15.79 41.79
CA SER A 5 20.32 15.85 40.32
C SER A 5 19.12 15.07 39.79
N LEU A 6 18.21 15.77 39.11
CA LEU A 6 17.06 15.17 38.42
C LEU A 6 17.56 14.49 37.14
N MET A 7 17.61 13.16 37.12
CA MET A 7 18.00 12.37 35.96
C MET A 7 16.76 12.15 35.10
N LEU A 8 16.62 12.93 34.02
CA LEU A 8 15.56 12.78 33.02
C LEU A 8 15.77 11.44 32.28
N MET A 9 14.91 10.45 32.56
CA MET A 9 14.86 9.21 31.79
C MET A 9 14.24 9.52 30.42
N LEU A 10 15.07 9.54 29.38
CA LEU A 10 14.63 9.48 27.99
C LEU A 10 14.04 8.09 27.75
N LEU A 11 12.71 7.97 27.75
CA LEU A 11 12.06 6.75 27.26
C LEU A 11 12.25 6.69 25.74
N PRO A 12 12.65 5.53 25.18
CA PRO A 12 12.64 5.32 23.75
C PRO A 12 11.18 5.36 23.28
N ALA A 13 10.87 6.29 22.38
CA ALA A 13 9.63 6.26 21.64
C ALA A 13 9.64 5.00 20.78
N ILE A 14 8.88 3.98 21.21
CA ILE A 14 8.62 2.81 20.38
C ILE A 14 7.67 3.30 19.29
N ALA A 15 8.23 3.59 18.12
CA ALA A 15 7.44 3.85 16.93
C ALA A 15 6.64 2.57 16.64
N PHE A 16 5.31 2.66 16.73
CA PHE A 16 4.42 1.62 16.22
C PHE A 16 4.62 1.57 14.71
N ASP A 17 5.29 0.53 14.23
CA ASP A 17 5.41 0.24 12.81
C ASP A 17 3.99 -0.01 12.28
N SER A 18 3.46 0.97 11.55
CA SER A 18 2.13 0.89 10.95
C SER A 18 2.08 -0.35 10.07
N ALA A 19 1.09 -1.23 10.31
CA ALA A 19 0.89 -2.50 9.60
C ALA A 19 1.46 -2.49 8.16
N ALA A 20 2.51 -3.28 7.93
CA ALA A 20 3.26 -3.25 6.68
C ALA A 20 2.48 -3.99 5.58
N VAL A 21 1.74 -3.25 4.74
CA VAL A 21 1.22 -3.81 3.47
C VAL A 21 2.40 -4.06 2.53
N ALA A 22 2.63 -5.33 2.17
CA ALA A 22 3.63 -5.71 1.18
C ALA A 22 3.09 -5.45 -0.24
N ILE A 23 3.87 -4.79 -1.09
CA ILE A 23 3.50 -4.50 -2.49
C ILE A 23 4.35 -5.35 -3.42
N GLU A 24 3.70 -6.23 -4.19
CA GLU A 24 4.31 -7.01 -5.26
C GLU A 24 3.95 -6.40 -6.62
N ASN A 25 4.92 -5.75 -7.24
CA ASN A 25 4.70 -5.02 -8.49
C ASN A 25 5.15 -5.83 -9.71
N GLY A 26 4.24 -6.61 -10.29
CA GLY A 26 4.51 -7.35 -11.54
C GLY A 26 4.81 -6.46 -12.75
N LEU A 27 4.52 -5.16 -12.67
CA LEU A 27 4.75 -4.17 -13.73
C LEU A 27 5.93 -3.25 -13.42
N GLN A 28 6.84 -3.64 -12.52
CA GLN A 28 7.99 -2.84 -12.05
C GLN A 28 8.89 -2.24 -13.16
N GLN A 29 8.92 -2.83 -14.35
CA GLN A 29 9.67 -2.29 -15.49
C GLN A 29 8.96 -1.13 -16.20
N CYS A 30 7.66 -0.93 -15.95
CA CYS A 30 6.84 0.13 -16.55
C CYS A 30 6.25 1.08 -15.51
N VAL A 31 6.12 0.63 -14.26
CA VAL A 31 5.41 1.34 -13.20
C VAL A 31 6.21 1.22 -11.91
N GLN A 32 6.40 2.33 -11.22
CA GLN A 32 6.91 2.35 -9.85
C GLN A 32 5.77 2.74 -8.89
N ILE A 33 5.68 2.06 -7.75
CA ILE A 33 4.72 2.38 -6.70
C ILE A 33 5.50 2.80 -5.47
N ASN A 34 5.23 4.01 -4.99
CA ASN A 34 5.78 4.51 -3.74
C ASN A 34 4.64 4.57 -2.72
N LYS A 35 4.72 3.73 -1.69
CA LYS A 35 3.75 3.73 -0.58
C LYS A 35 3.87 5.05 0.18
N SER A 36 2.73 5.68 0.46
CA SER A 36 2.65 6.87 1.30
C SER A 36 2.16 6.47 2.69
N ASP A 37 0.84 6.37 2.88
CA ASP A 37 0.23 6.13 4.19
C ASP A 37 -0.96 5.17 4.11
N ILE A 38 -1.27 4.54 5.24
CA ILE A 38 -2.55 3.88 5.43
C ILE A 38 -3.49 4.89 6.09
N VAL A 39 -4.58 5.22 5.41
CA VAL A 39 -5.54 6.23 5.86
C VAL A 39 -6.93 5.64 6.00
N GLN A 40 -7.71 6.16 6.94
CA GLN A 40 -9.14 5.88 7.02
C GLN A 40 -9.91 7.06 6.42
N ARG A 41 -10.75 6.80 5.41
CA ARG A 41 -11.69 7.77 4.85
C ARG A 41 -13.05 7.13 4.68
N ASN A 42 -14.10 7.73 5.24
CA ASN A 42 -15.48 7.25 5.13
C ASN A 42 -15.68 5.77 5.53
N ASN A 43 -15.07 5.34 6.65
CA ASN A 43 -15.05 3.95 7.14
C ASN A 43 -14.40 2.93 6.18
N ILE A 44 -13.61 3.42 5.22
CA ILE A 44 -12.80 2.61 4.32
C ILE A 44 -11.34 2.79 4.71
N THR A 45 -10.65 1.68 4.90
CA THR A 45 -9.20 1.68 5.06
C THR A 45 -8.57 1.67 3.68
N LEU A 46 -7.73 2.66 3.41
CA LEU A 46 -7.06 2.89 2.14
C LEU A 46 -5.53 2.85 2.32
N LEU A 47 -4.82 2.41 1.29
CA LEU A 47 -3.40 2.65 1.12
C LEU A 47 -3.22 3.71 0.06
N ASP A 48 -2.82 4.91 0.48
CA ASP A 48 -2.45 5.97 -0.45
C ASP A 48 -1.03 5.71 -0.96
N ALA A 49 -0.86 5.80 -2.28
CA ALA A 49 0.41 5.58 -2.94
C ALA A 49 0.55 6.47 -4.18
N ASP A 50 1.79 6.85 -4.48
CA ASP A 50 2.13 7.52 -5.72
C ASP A 50 2.57 6.48 -6.76
N ILE A 51 1.84 6.45 -7.87
CA ILE A 51 2.11 5.59 -9.01
C ILE A 51 2.83 6.43 -10.08
N SER A 52 4.06 6.03 -10.40
CA SER A 52 4.85 6.62 -11.48
C SER A 52 4.84 5.70 -12.68
N VAL A 53 4.24 6.13 -13.79
CA VAL A 53 4.27 5.41 -15.06
C VAL A 53 5.54 5.81 -15.82
N LEU A 54 6.53 4.92 -15.82
CA LEU A 54 7.83 5.10 -16.48
C LEU A 54 7.70 4.97 -18.01
N GLN A 55 6.84 4.05 -18.44
CA GLN A 55 6.49 3.82 -19.85
C GLN A 55 5.13 3.12 -19.93
N ALA A 56 4.53 3.10 -21.12
CA ALA A 56 3.24 2.44 -21.31
C ALA A 56 3.33 0.95 -20.92
N ILE A 57 2.37 0.46 -20.13
CA ILE A 57 2.40 -0.92 -19.60
C ILE A 57 2.28 -2.00 -20.69
N GLY A 58 1.96 -1.61 -21.93
CA GLY A 58 2.08 -2.50 -23.09
C GLY A 58 3.51 -2.96 -23.38
N TYR A 59 4.53 -2.18 -23.02
CA TYR A 59 5.93 -2.61 -23.06
C TYR A 59 6.27 -3.66 -22.02
N CYS A 60 5.42 -3.83 -20.99
CA CYS A 60 5.50 -4.90 -19.99
C CYS A 60 4.60 -6.10 -20.31
N GLY A 61 4.03 -6.16 -21.51
CA GLY A 61 3.21 -7.29 -21.98
C GLY A 61 1.70 -7.13 -21.79
N CYS A 62 1.23 -6.03 -21.19
CA CYS A 62 -0.20 -5.81 -21.03
C CYS A 62 -0.88 -5.48 -22.36
N LYS A 63 -2.06 -6.07 -22.61
CA LYS A 63 -2.84 -5.81 -23.83
C LYS A 63 -3.45 -4.41 -23.89
N SER A 64 -3.53 -3.72 -22.75
CA SER A 64 -4.12 -2.39 -22.62
C SER A 64 -3.42 -1.60 -21.53
N ALA A 65 -3.81 -0.33 -21.35
CA ALA A 65 -3.40 0.51 -20.22
C ALA A 65 -4.14 0.18 -18.90
N VAL A 66 -4.84 -0.96 -18.85
CA VAL A 66 -5.56 -1.43 -17.65
C VAL A 66 -4.74 -2.50 -16.95
N ALA A 67 -4.43 -2.25 -15.69
CA ALA A 67 -3.83 -3.20 -14.76
C ALA A 67 -4.90 -3.69 -13.76
N SER A 68 -4.60 -4.74 -13.02
CA SER A 68 -5.42 -5.17 -11.88
C SER A 68 -4.57 -5.20 -10.64
N TYR A 69 -5.12 -4.71 -9.53
CA TYR A 69 -4.53 -4.99 -8.22
C TYR A 69 -5.36 -6.06 -7.51
N HIS A 70 -4.66 -6.95 -6.82
CA HIS A 70 -5.23 -8.05 -6.05
C HIS A 70 -4.78 -7.89 -4.61
N LEU A 71 -5.73 -7.88 -3.68
CA LEU A 71 -5.44 -7.82 -2.26
C LEU A 71 -5.60 -9.22 -1.67
N TYR A 72 -4.58 -9.64 -0.93
CA TYR A 72 -4.55 -10.90 -0.21
C TYR A 72 -4.29 -10.65 1.27
N ASN A 73 -4.84 -11.53 2.10
CA ASN A 73 -4.37 -11.73 3.47
C ASN A 73 -3.85 -13.16 3.57
N LYS A 74 -2.53 -13.30 3.72
CA LYS A 74 -1.84 -14.59 3.52
C LYS A 74 -2.19 -15.14 2.12
N GLU A 75 -2.78 -16.33 2.05
CA GLU A 75 -3.22 -16.97 0.80
C GLU A 75 -4.67 -16.64 0.41
N GLN A 76 -5.43 -15.99 1.29
CA GLN A 76 -6.82 -15.68 1.02
C GLN A 76 -6.91 -14.44 0.14
N HIS A 77 -7.48 -14.60 -1.06
CA HIS A 77 -7.88 -13.49 -1.91
C HIS A 77 -9.04 -12.72 -1.27
N LEU A 78 -8.84 -11.42 -1.08
CA LEU A 78 -9.84 -10.52 -0.50
C LEU A 78 -10.57 -9.73 -1.57
N ARG A 79 -9.84 -9.30 -2.61
CA ARG A 79 -10.37 -8.40 -3.64
C ARG A 79 -9.50 -8.31 -4.87
N SER A 80 -10.13 -8.03 -6.01
CA SER A 80 -9.47 -7.48 -7.18
C SER A 80 -10.20 -6.25 -7.70
N GLU A 81 -9.47 -5.23 -8.13
CA GLU A 81 -10.04 -4.11 -8.87
C GLU A 81 -9.14 -3.72 -10.04
N ALA A 82 -9.75 -3.24 -11.13
CA ALA A 82 -9.05 -2.79 -12.30
C ALA A 82 -8.67 -1.30 -12.16
N ILE A 83 -7.46 -0.95 -12.57
CA ILE A 83 -6.96 0.42 -12.54
C ILE A 83 -6.39 0.81 -13.90
N THR A 84 -6.58 2.06 -14.30
CA THR A 84 -6.03 2.58 -15.56
C THR A 84 -4.70 3.29 -15.30
N LEU A 85 -3.63 2.81 -15.92
CA LEU A 85 -2.26 3.33 -15.78
C LEU A 85 -1.80 4.04 -17.07
N LYS A 86 -2.49 5.13 -17.42
CA LYS A 86 -2.15 5.97 -18.60
C LYS A 86 -1.10 7.03 -18.30
N SER A 87 -1.03 7.49 -17.06
CA SER A 87 -0.11 8.53 -16.60
C SER A 87 0.14 8.35 -15.11
N SER A 88 1.23 8.93 -14.61
CA SER A 88 1.49 8.97 -13.17
C SER A 88 0.37 9.69 -12.41
N ASN A 89 -0.01 9.15 -11.26
CA ASN A 89 -1.05 9.70 -10.39
C ASN A 89 -0.87 9.24 -8.94
N THR A 90 -1.59 9.88 -8.04
CA THR A 90 -1.83 9.33 -6.70
C THR A 90 -3.05 8.40 -6.79
N TYR A 91 -2.94 7.23 -6.18
CA TYR A 91 -4.01 6.22 -6.13
C TYR A 91 -4.22 5.73 -4.71
N SER A 92 -5.47 5.46 -4.35
CA SER A 92 -5.86 4.94 -3.04
C SER A 92 -6.39 3.52 -3.19
N PHE A 93 -5.57 2.52 -2.82
CA PHE A 93 -5.99 1.13 -2.86
C PHE A 93 -6.89 0.82 -1.68
N VAL A 94 -8.03 0.19 -1.94
CA VAL A 94 -8.94 -0.23 -0.87
C VAL A 94 -8.40 -1.47 -0.18
N LEU A 95 -8.08 -1.34 1.12
CA LEU A 95 -7.64 -2.44 1.97
C LEU A 95 -8.83 -3.12 2.69
N ALA A 96 -9.80 -2.34 3.18
CA ALA A 96 -11.01 -2.84 3.84
C ALA A 96 -12.17 -1.84 3.72
N VAL A 97 -13.42 -2.33 3.68
CA VAL A 97 -14.66 -1.53 3.55
C VAL A 97 -15.45 -1.46 4.87
N ASP A 98 -14.90 -2.04 5.95
CA ASP A 98 -15.41 -1.93 7.31
C ASP A 98 -14.19 -1.77 8.25
N ASP A 99 -14.14 -0.66 8.99
CA ASP A 99 -13.03 -0.27 9.86
C ASP A 99 -12.98 -1.08 11.17
N LYS A 100 -14.00 -1.90 11.43
CA LYS A 100 -14.08 -2.74 12.62
C LYS A 100 -13.14 -3.95 12.57
N ALA A 101 -12.66 -4.32 11.39
CA ALA A 101 -11.67 -5.38 11.25
C ALA A 101 -10.26 -4.77 11.37
N PRO A 102 -9.46 -5.14 12.39
CA PRO A 102 -8.08 -4.69 12.48
C PRO A 102 -7.33 -5.09 11.20
N ILE A 103 -6.59 -4.15 10.62
CA ILE A 103 -5.74 -4.40 9.46
C ILE A 103 -4.77 -5.51 9.85
N SER A 104 -4.89 -6.65 9.19
CA SER A 104 -4.03 -7.79 9.46
C SER A 104 -2.59 -7.45 9.08
N GLU A 105 -1.64 -7.86 9.92
CA GLU A 105 -0.19 -7.64 9.73
C GLU A 105 0.39 -8.30 8.46
N SER A 106 -0.42 -9.05 7.70
CA SER A 106 0.00 -9.84 6.53
C SER A 106 -0.76 -9.51 5.24
N LEU A 107 -1.10 -8.23 5.03
CA LEU A 107 -1.70 -7.81 3.76
C LEU A 107 -0.65 -7.75 2.64
N ARG A 108 -1.00 -8.35 1.49
CA ARG A 108 -0.21 -8.34 0.27
C ARG A 108 -1.03 -7.75 -0.87
N LEU A 109 -0.52 -6.71 -1.51
CA LEU A 109 -1.09 -6.09 -2.69
C LEU A 109 -0.25 -6.47 -3.90
N GLN A 110 -0.85 -7.19 -4.85
CA GLN A 110 -0.19 -7.60 -6.09
C GLN A 110 -0.73 -6.77 -7.25
N LEU A 111 0.15 -6.20 -8.07
CA LEU A 111 -0.20 -5.48 -9.30
C LEU A 111 0.23 -6.29 -10.53
N SER A 112 -0.68 -6.54 -11.46
CA SER A 112 -0.42 -7.27 -12.73
C SER A 112 -1.23 -6.69 -13.89
N CYS A 113 -1.10 -7.25 -15.10
CA CYS A 113 -1.97 -6.86 -16.21
C CYS A 113 -3.41 -7.28 -15.91
N ALA A 114 -4.38 -6.56 -16.47
CA ALA A 114 -5.78 -6.94 -16.32
C ALA A 114 -6.12 -8.13 -17.23
N GLY A 115 -6.73 -9.17 -16.64
CA GLY A 115 -7.19 -10.36 -17.37
C GLY A 115 -6.10 -11.39 -17.68
N ASP A 116 -5.01 -11.41 -16.91
CA ASP A 116 -4.07 -12.53 -16.83
C ASP A 116 -4.73 -13.78 -16.22
#